data_AF-A0AAD9UYJ9-F1
#
_entry.id   AF-A0AAD9UYJ9-F1
#
_cell.length_a   1.000
_cell.length_b   1.000
_cell.length_c   1.000
_cell.angle_alpha   90.00
_cell.angle_beta   90.00
_cell.angle_gamma   90.00
#
_symmetry.space_group_name_H-M   'P 1'
#
loop_
_entity.id
_entity.type
_entity.pdbx_description
1 polymer ?
#
loop_
_entity_poly.entity_id
_entity_poly.type
_entity_poly.pdbx_seq_one_letter_code
_entity_poly.pdbx_strand_id
1 'polypeptide(L)'
;MTDVDTLNESEEGATALIDALLDGQVIALLVQNLERLDENVKEDSDGVHNTLGIIENMTELRNTVCQAAGKQGMLGWLLRRLKQKPPYDANKLYSSEILSILLQNTEGNMGQLASCSISIQPLLPGTILYKRYDPTSSDELEFMENLFNCLCSSLMCSPNKDLFLKGEGLQLMILMLREKKLSRRSSLKVLDYAMQGGEGTENCSKFIEFLGLRSLFPLFMKPLKGNKKLGSSEDQVEEHTCSIIMWLFRNLSGNLKGRLVQKFVENDHIKVDRLMELHFKYYNKIQECDAKIEREKKELQNEGETVDEVMEDEFYLRRLDAGLFSLQLIDCIIMEVCSSGVASIKQRVITLLNQHGGSMKDIRAIMREYAASVGDAKSKESREAEKKKILSLIDRF
;
A
#
# COMPACT_ATOMS: atom_id res chain seq x y z
N MET A 1 31.04 15.85 -3.16
CA MET A 1 30.49 16.71 -4.23
C MET A 1 29.00 16.50 -4.37
N THR A 2 28.54 15.25 -4.48
CA THR A 2 27.11 14.96 -4.46
C THR A 2 26.55 14.82 -3.04
N ASP A 3 27.29 15.17 -2.01
CA ASP A 3 26.86 14.98 -0.62
C ASP A 3 25.79 16.02 -0.26
N VAL A 4 24.73 15.60 0.43
CA VAL A 4 23.51 16.40 0.63
C VAL A 4 23.81 17.67 1.42
N ASP A 5 24.66 17.56 2.45
CA ASP A 5 25.10 18.71 3.25
C ASP A 5 25.90 19.70 2.39
N THR A 6 26.75 19.19 1.50
CA THR A 6 27.51 20.02 0.55
C THR A 6 26.60 20.71 -0.47
N LEU A 7 25.47 20.09 -0.84
CA LEU A 7 24.54 20.63 -1.85
C LEU A 7 23.56 21.65 -1.25
N ASN A 8 23.27 21.52 0.05
CA ASN A 8 22.49 22.50 0.81
C ASN A 8 23.26 23.82 1.05
N GLU A 9 24.57 23.86 0.84
CA GLU A 9 25.37 25.10 0.91
C GLU A 9 25.06 26.06 -0.26
N SER A 10 24.62 25.56 -1.41
CA SER A 10 24.26 26.36 -2.59
C SER A 10 23.27 25.62 -3.49
N GLU A 11 21.98 25.93 -3.35
CA GLU A 11 20.90 25.31 -4.15
C GLU A 11 21.10 25.54 -5.67
N GLU A 12 21.54 26.73 -6.07
CA GLU A 12 21.83 27.08 -7.47
C GLU A 12 23.01 26.26 -8.03
N GLY A 13 24.09 26.13 -7.26
CA GLY A 13 25.26 25.35 -7.65
C GLY A 13 24.96 23.85 -7.72
N ALA A 14 24.20 23.33 -6.77
CA ALA A 14 23.74 21.94 -6.73
C ALA A 14 22.86 21.61 -7.95
N THR A 15 21.91 22.49 -8.24
CA THR A 15 21.04 22.40 -9.42
C THR A 15 21.86 22.34 -10.71
N ALA A 16 22.77 23.30 -10.92
CA ALA A 16 23.57 23.36 -12.15
C ALA A 16 24.46 22.12 -12.31
N LEU A 17 25.02 21.61 -11.21
CA LEU A 17 25.80 20.38 -11.21
C LEU A 17 24.96 19.16 -11.62
N ILE A 18 23.77 18.98 -11.03
CA ILE A 18 22.90 17.85 -11.36
C ILE A 18 22.46 17.92 -12.83
N ASP A 19 22.12 19.10 -13.33
CA ASP A 19 21.72 19.27 -14.72
C ASP A 19 22.86 18.90 -15.68
N ALA A 20 24.08 19.36 -15.40
CA ALA A 20 25.26 18.97 -16.19
C ALA A 20 25.55 17.45 -16.14
N LEU A 21 25.37 16.82 -14.98
CA LEU A 21 25.52 15.37 -14.81
C LEU A 21 24.46 14.58 -15.59
N LEU A 22 23.20 15.04 -15.58
CA LEU A 22 22.12 14.41 -16.33
C LEU A 22 22.30 14.57 -17.84
N ASP A 23 22.68 15.76 -18.31
CA ASP A 23 23.00 16.05 -19.72
C ASP A 23 24.17 15.18 -20.21
N GLY A 24 25.16 14.95 -19.35
CA GLY A 24 26.29 14.05 -19.60
C GLY A 24 25.97 12.55 -19.50
N GLN A 25 24.71 12.17 -19.25
CA GLN A 25 24.28 10.78 -19.04
C GLN A 25 25.11 10.05 -17.98
N VAL A 26 25.38 10.71 -16.84
CA VAL A 26 26.23 10.14 -15.78
C VAL A 26 25.74 8.77 -15.33
N ILE A 27 24.42 8.53 -15.28
CA ILE A 27 23.87 7.27 -14.77
C ILE A 27 24.20 6.11 -15.72
N ALA A 28 24.12 6.33 -17.03
CA ALA A 28 24.51 5.32 -18.02
C ALA A 28 26.01 4.97 -17.89
N LEU A 29 26.86 5.98 -17.68
CA LEU A 29 28.30 5.79 -17.47
C LEU A 29 28.61 5.05 -16.17
N LEU A 30 27.90 5.39 -15.08
CA LEU A 30 28.01 4.70 -13.79
C LEU A 30 27.56 3.24 -13.92
N VAL A 31 26.45 2.96 -14.60
CA VAL A 31 25.97 1.58 -14.86
C VAL A 31 27.00 0.81 -15.67
N GLN A 32 27.58 1.41 -16.72
CA GLN A 32 28.63 0.77 -17.50
C GLN A 32 29.86 0.44 -16.66
N ASN A 33 30.23 1.30 -15.70
CA ASN A 33 31.31 1.04 -14.78
C ASN A 33 30.96 -0.09 -13.80
N LEU A 34 29.75 -0.06 -13.21
CA LEU A 34 29.24 -1.08 -12.30
C LEU A 34 29.25 -2.49 -12.91
N GLU A 35 29.05 -2.63 -14.23
CA GLU A 35 29.12 -3.92 -14.93
C GLU A 35 30.53 -4.54 -14.96
N ARG A 36 31.57 -3.75 -14.65
CA ARG A 36 32.97 -4.17 -14.70
C ARG A 36 33.58 -4.45 -13.33
N LEU A 37 32.92 -4.02 -12.25
CA LEU A 37 33.42 -4.15 -10.88
C LEU A 37 33.22 -5.58 -10.36
N ASP A 38 34.22 -6.10 -9.66
CA ASP A 38 34.15 -7.40 -8.99
C ASP A 38 34.05 -7.20 -7.47
N GLU A 39 32.84 -7.39 -6.91
CA GLU A 39 32.58 -7.20 -5.47
C GLU A 39 33.29 -8.22 -4.55
N ASN A 40 34.02 -9.20 -5.11
CA ASN A 40 34.97 -10.01 -4.32
C ASN A 40 36.24 -9.22 -3.96
N VAL A 41 36.50 -8.11 -4.66
CA VAL A 41 37.56 -7.15 -4.37
C VAL A 41 36.96 -6.03 -3.52
N LYS A 42 37.61 -5.72 -2.38
CA LYS A 42 37.06 -4.75 -1.42
C LYS A 42 36.91 -3.36 -2.04
N GLU A 43 37.91 -2.90 -2.77
CA GLU A 43 37.92 -1.59 -3.42
C GLU A 43 36.80 -1.45 -4.45
N ASP A 44 36.51 -2.52 -5.21
CA ASP A 44 35.41 -2.55 -6.18
C ASP A 44 34.05 -2.60 -5.48
N SER A 45 33.94 -3.33 -4.37
CA SER A 45 32.75 -3.36 -3.51
C SER A 45 32.44 -1.98 -2.92
N ASP A 46 33.46 -1.28 -2.42
CA ASP A 46 33.35 0.11 -1.96
C ASP A 46 32.98 1.03 -3.14
N GLY A 47 33.48 0.75 -4.34
CA GLY A 47 33.11 1.45 -5.59
C GLY A 47 31.63 1.30 -5.96
N VAL A 48 31.06 0.09 -5.80
CA VAL A 48 29.62 -0.15 -5.96
C VAL A 48 28.84 0.67 -4.93
N HIS A 49 29.22 0.62 -3.66
CA HIS A 49 28.58 1.36 -2.57
C HIS A 49 28.55 2.87 -2.86
N ASN A 50 29.70 3.44 -3.22
CA ASN A 50 29.81 4.87 -3.56
C ASN A 50 28.96 5.24 -4.78
N THR A 51 28.84 4.34 -5.76
CA THR A 51 27.98 4.57 -6.93
C THR A 51 26.51 4.65 -6.54
N LEU A 52 26.06 3.78 -5.63
CA LEU A 52 24.69 3.82 -5.10
C LEU A 52 24.43 5.12 -4.32
N GLY A 53 25.39 5.58 -3.51
CA GLY A 53 25.28 6.86 -2.79
C GLY A 53 25.26 8.08 -3.69
N ILE A 54 25.96 8.06 -4.82
CA ILE A 54 25.81 9.13 -5.83
C ILE A 54 24.36 9.20 -6.34
N ILE A 55 23.75 8.05 -6.63
CA ILE A 55 22.37 7.99 -7.11
C ILE A 55 21.38 8.43 -6.04
N GLU A 56 21.53 7.95 -4.80
CA GLU A 56 20.70 8.35 -3.65
C GLU A 56 20.66 9.86 -3.51
N ASN A 57 21.82 10.49 -3.36
CA ASN A 57 21.90 11.92 -3.13
C ASN A 57 21.34 12.73 -4.31
N MET A 58 21.53 12.26 -5.54
CA MET A 58 20.93 12.89 -6.71
C MET A 58 19.40 12.79 -6.69
N THR A 59 18.85 11.65 -6.26
CA THR A 59 17.39 11.45 -6.18
C THR A 59 16.73 12.28 -5.09
N GLU A 60 17.41 12.55 -3.98
CA GLU A 60 16.90 13.42 -2.91
C GLU A 60 16.71 14.86 -3.37
N LEU A 61 17.55 15.33 -4.31
CA LEU A 61 17.52 16.71 -4.80
C LEU A 61 16.60 16.91 -5.99
N ARG A 62 16.54 15.94 -6.92
CA ARG A 62 15.71 16.04 -8.12
C ARG A 62 15.03 14.74 -8.47
N ASN A 63 13.70 14.73 -8.38
CA ASN A 63 12.85 13.61 -8.81
C ASN A 63 13.03 13.22 -10.30
N THR A 64 13.52 14.11 -11.15
CA THR A 64 13.81 13.80 -12.57
C THR A 64 14.92 12.76 -12.72
N VAL A 65 15.81 12.65 -11.73
CA VAL A 65 16.88 11.64 -11.68
C VAL A 65 16.28 10.24 -11.65
N CYS A 66 15.17 10.02 -10.94
CA CYS A 66 14.50 8.72 -10.91
C CYS A 66 14.10 8.25 -12.32
N GLN A 67 13.51 9.14 -13.12
CA GLN A 67 13.12 8.84 -14.50
C GLN A 67 14.32 8.61 -15.41
N ALA A 68 15.39 9.39 -15.22
CA ALA A 68 16.63 9.21 -15.95
C ALA A 68 17.29 7.87 -15.64
N ALA A 69 17.33 7.48 -14.36
CA ALA A 69 17.90 6.21 -13.91
C ALA A 69 17.19 5.00 -14.52
N GLY A 70 15.86 5.04 -14.64
CA GLY A 70 15.10 4.01 -15.34
C GLY A 70 15.53 3.87 -16.81
N LYS A 71 15.57 5.00 -17.53
CA LYS A 71 15.96 5.03 -18.96
C LYS A 71 17.42 4.66 -19.20
N GLN A 72 18.31 4.96 -18.27
CA GLN A 72 19.76 4.79 -18.40
C GLN A 72 20.27 3.44 -17.85
N GLY A 73 19.38 2.47 -17.62
CA GLY A 73 19.75 1.07 -17.35
C GLY A 73 19.96 0.70 -15.88
N MET A 74 19.80 1.66 -14.95
CA MET A 74 20.01 1.45 -13.51
C MET A 74 19.08 0.37 -12.94
N LEU A 75 17.78 0.42 -13.30
CA LEU A 75 16.80 -0.58 -12.87
C LEU A 75 17.19 -2.00 -13.28
N GLY A 76 17.70 -2.14 -14.51
CA GLY A 76 18.16 -3.42 -15.03
C GLY A 76 19.35 -3.98 -14.25
N TRP A 77 20.30 -3.12 -13.89
CA TRP A 77 21.46 -3.51 -13.09
C TRP A 77 21.05 -3.91 -11.66
N LEU A 78 20.26 -3.08 -10.97
CA LEU A 78 19.78 -3.35 -9.60
C LEU A 78 19.06 -4.70 -9.51
N LEU A 79 18.17 -5.00 -10.45
CA LEU A 79 17.42 -6.26 -10.45
C LEU A 79 18.30 -7.47 -10.76
N ARG A 80 19.37 -7.33 -11.55
CA ARG A 80 20.38 -8.38 -11.72
C ARG A 80 21.14 -8.60 -10.42
N ARG A 81 21.56 -7.52 -9.75
CA ARG A 81 22.33 -7.56 -8.50
C ARG A 81 21.55 -8.25 -7.37
N LEU A 82 20.27 -7.91 -7.20
CA LEU A 82 19.41 -8.51 -6.16
C LEU A 82 19.26 -10.03 -6.31
N LYS A 83 19.32 -10.56 -7.55
CA LYS A 83 19.24 -12.00 -7.85
C LYS A 83 20.52 -12.80 -7.54
N GLN A 84 21.67 -12.14 -7.45
CA GLN A 84 22.96 -12.83 -7.27
C GLN A 84 23.07 -13.48 -5.89
N LYS A 85 24.07 -14.35 -5.68
CA LYS A 85 24.37 -14.94 -4.36
C LYS A 85 25.60 -14.25 -3.75
N PRO A 86 25.75 -14.18 -2.41
CA PRO A 86 24.87 -14.70 -1.35
C PRO A 86 23.50 -13.98 -1.29
N PRO A 87 22.50 -14.51 -0.58
CA PRO A 87 21.17 -13.90 -0.51
C PRO A 87 21.20 -12.47 0.07
N TYR A 88 22.16 -12.16 0.95
CA TYR A 88 22.27 -10.89 1.66
C TYR A 88 23.74 -10.45 1.80
N ASP A 89 23.97 -9.16 1.58
CA ASP A 89 25.20 -8.40 1.83
C ASP A 89 24.85 -6.89 1.89
N ALA A 90 25.79 -6.03 2.33
CA ALA A 90 25.52 -4.59 2.50
C ALA A 90 25.15 -3.88 1.18
N ASN A 91 25.80 -4.23 0.07
CA ASN A 91 25.49 -3.64 -1.23
C ASN A 91 24.14 -4.11 -1.77
N LYS A 92 23.65 -5.29 -1.40
CA LYS A 92 22.28 -5.73 -1.68
C LYS A 92 21.24 -4.96 -0.90
N LEU A 93 21.49 -4.72 0.38
CA LEU A 93 20.63 -3.86 1.19
C LEU A 93 20.51 -2.50 0.50
N TYR A 94 21.64 -1.88 0.20
CA TYR A 94 21.63 -0.57 -0.44
C TYR A 94 20.97 -0.62 -1.84
N SER A 95 21.22 -1.68 -2.62
CA SER A 95 20.55 -1.87 -3.91
C SER A 95 19.03 -1.99 -3.78
N SER A 96 18.50 -2.58 -2.70
CA SER A 96 17.05 -2.67 -2.49
C SER A 96 16.45 -1.33 -2.07
N GLU A 97 17.19 -0.51 -1.32
CA GLU A 97 16.81 0.87 -0.98
C GLU A 97 16.74 1.75 -2.22
N ILE A 98 17.81 1.80 -3.02
CA ILE A 98 17.83 2.56 -4.27
C ILE A 98 16.71 2.11 -5.21
N LEU A 99 16.49 0.79 -5.34
CA LEU A 99 15.37 0.31 -6.16
C LEU A 99 14.01 0.78 -5.61
N SER A 100 13.83 0.78 -4.29
CA SER A 100 12.59 1.27 -3.66
C SER A 100 12.38 2.76 -3.95
N ILE A 101 13.42 3.59 -3.84
CA ILE A 101 13.40 5.03 -4.16
C ILE A 101 13.04 5.24 -5.63
N LEU A 102 13.70 4.51 -6.55
CA LEU A 102 13.45 4.65 -7.99
C LEU A 102 12.04 4.25 -8.42
N LEU A 103 11.38 3.37 -7.67
CA LEU A 103 10.00 2.94 -7.96
C LEU A 103 8.95 3.81 -7.27
N GLN A 104 9.30 4.49 -6.19
CA GLN A 104 8.40 5.35 -5.46
C GLN A 104 7.91 6.49 -6.36
N ASN A 105 6.58 6.57 -6.53
CA ASN A 105 5.88 7.64 -7.26
C ASN A 105 6.38 7.92 -8.70
N THR A 106 7.06 6.97 -9.35
CA THR A 106 7.60 7.16 -10.71
C THR A 106 6.92 6.23 -11.71
N GLU A 107 5.80 6.66 -12.29
CA GLU A 107 5.00 5.85 -13.23
C GLU A 107 5.80 5.33 -14.42
N GLY A 108 6.74 6.14 -14.95
CA GLY A 108 7.62 5.73 -16.03
C GLY A 108 8.48 4.51 -15.67
N ASN A 109 9.01 4.47 -14.45
CA ASN A 109 9.84 3.36 -13.98
C ASN A 109 8.98 2.12 -13.70
N MET A 110 7.80 2.29 -13.10
CA MET A 110 6.85 1.20 -12.88
C MET A 110 6.37 0.59 -14.21
N GLY A 111 6.16 1.43 -15.23
CA GLY A 111 5.81 1.00 -16.59
C GLY A 111 6.96 0.29 -17.30
N GLN A 112 8.21 0.72 -17.11
CA GLN A 112 9.37 0.01 -17.65
C GLN A 112 9.52 -1.39 -17.08
N LEU A 113 9.21 -1.60 -15.79
CA LEU A 113 9.14 -2.95 -15.20
C LEU A 113 8.06 -3.83 -15.86
N ALA A 114 6.97 -3.21 -16.34
CA ALA A 114 5.92 -3.93 -17.05
C ALA A 114 6.28 -4.25 -18.51
N SER A 115 6.93 -3.33 -19.22
CA SER A 115 7.14 -3.39 -20.68
C SER A 115 8.43 -4.10 -21.10
N CYS A 116 9.46 -4.07 -20.27
CA CYS A 116 10.75 -4.67 -20.60
C CYS A 116 10.86 -6.07 -19.98
N SER A 117 11.83 -6.86 -20.44
CA SER A 117 12.26 -8.18 -19.95
C SER A 117 12.68 -8.23 -18.46
N ILE A 118 12.35 -7.17 -17.72
CA ILE A 118 12.66 -6.81 -16.34
C ILE A 118 11.36 -6.94 -15.55
N SER A 119 10.84 -8.17 -15.49
CA SER A 119 9.56 -8.44 -14.83
C SER A 119 9.63 -8.19 -13.32
N ILE A 120 8.49 -8.09 -12.64
CA ILE A 120 8.47 -8.15 -11.17
C ILE A 120 8.97 -9.50 -10.63
N GLN A 121 9.08 -10.52 -11.50
CA GLN A 121 9.43 -11.88 -11.12
C GLN A 121 10.75 -11.95 -10.36
N PRO A 122 11.86 -11.26 -10.74
CA PRO A 122 13.04 -11.05 -9.91
C PRO A 122 12.83 -10.83 -8.41
N LEU A 123 11.82 -10.05 -8.03
CA LEU A 123 11.58 -9.68 -6.63
C LEU A 123 10.94 -10.84 -5.85
N LEU A 124 10.17 -11.70 -6.54
CA LEU A 124 9.49 -12.84 -5.90
C LEU A 124 10.50 -13.84 -5.29
N PRO A 125 11.54 -14.36 -5.99
CA PRO A 125 12.58 -15.20 -5.41
C PRO A 125 13.29 -14.60 -4.20
N GLY A 126 13.53 -13.28 -4.20
CA GLY A 126 14.11 -12.59 -3.04
C GLY A 126 13.21 -12.70 -1.81
N THR A 127 11.89 -12.59 -1.99
CA THR A 127 10.93 -12.75 -0.89
C THR A 127 10.68 -14.22 -0.48
N ILE A 128 10.90 -15.20 -1.36
CA ILE A 128 10.61 -16.62 -1.09
C ILE A 128 11.35 -17.15 0.15
N LEU A 129 12.56 -16.65 0.44
CA LEU A 129 13.32 -17.04 1.63
C LEU A 129 12.52 -16.77 2.91
N TYR A 130 11.88 -15.60 2.98
CA TYR A 130 11.14 -15.12 4.13
C TYR A 130 9.77 -15.78 4.32
N LYS A 131 9.41 -16.74 3.46
CA LYS A 131 8.24 -17.60 3.70
C LYS A 131 8.49 -18.60 4.83
N ARG A 132 9.76 -19.01 5.05
CA ARG A 132 10.14 -20.05 6.05
C ARG A 132 10.98 -19.48 7.19
N TYR A 133 11.77 -18.45 6.92
CA TYR A 133 12.73 -17.89 7.87
C TYR A 133 12.39 -16.43 8.18
N ASP A 134 12.61 -16.04 9.43
CA ASP A 134 12.56 -14.63 9.81
C ASP A 134 13.95 -14.02 9.61
N PRO A 135 14.06 -12.72 9.23
CA PRO A 135 15.33 -12.01 9.21
C PRO A 135 16.08 -12.13 10.54
N THR A 136 17.40 -12.26 10.45
CA THR A 136 18.29 -12.48 11.59
C THR A 136 18.90 -11.20 12.16
N SER A 137 19.00 -10.15 11.34
CA SER A 137 19.50 -8.82 11.71
C SER A 137 18.48 -7.72 11.39
N SER A 138 18.73 -6.49 11.89
CA SER A 138 17.92 -5.32 11.53
C SER A 138 18.07 -5.01 10.04
N ASP A 139 19.29 -5.08 9.54
CA ASP A 139 19.65 -4.82 8.15
C ASP A 139 18.99 -5.84 7.19
N GLU A 140 18.90 -7.12 7.57
CA GLU A 140 18.18 -8.12 6.79
C GLU A 140 16.66 -7.89 6.83
N LEU A 141 16.14 -7.37 7.95
CA LEU A 141 14.74 -7.00 8.08
C LEU A 141 14.40 -5.83 7.16
N GLU A 142 15.27 -4.81 7.12
CA GLU A 142 15.15 -3.67 6.22
C GLU A 142 15.23 -4.10 4.76
N PHE A 143 16.20 -4.96 4.41
CA PHE A 143 16.29 -5.55 3.07
C PHE A 143 14.99 -6.24 2.67
N MET A 144 14.41 -7.05 3.56
CA MET A 144 13.12 -7.70 3.33
C MET A 144 12.01 -6.68 3.07
N GLU A 145 11.86 -5.66 3.92
CA GLU A 145 10.83 -4.63 3.76
C GLU A 145 10.99 -3.83 2.46
N ASN A 146 12.22 -3.51 2.06
CA ASN A 146 12.50 -2.84 0.80
C ASN A 146 12.04 -3.66 -0.41
N LEU A 147 12.23 -4.99 -0.39
CA LEU A 147 11.70 -5.87 -1.44
C LEU A 147 10.17 -5.84 -1.49
N PHE A 148 9.49 -5.85 -0.34
CA PHE A 148 8.03 -5.73 -0.27
C PHE A 148 7.52 -4.36 -0.73
N ASN A 149 8.23 -3.27 -0.39
CA ASN A 149 7.91 -1.93 -0.86
C ASN A 149 8.10 -1.79 -2.38
N CYS A 150 9.15 -2.39 -2.95
CA CYS A 150 9.32 -2.49 -4.40
C CYS A 150 8.15 -3.23 -5.06
N LEU A 151 7.68 -4.34 -4.47
CA LEU A 151 6.52 -5.08 -4.96
C LEU A 151 5.24 -4.23 -4.90
N CYS A 152 4.97 -3.57 -3.78
CA CYS A 152 3.80 -2.70 -3.61
C CYS A 152 3.80 -1.57 -4.64
N SER A 153 4.93 -0.88 -4.78
CA SER A 153 5.10 0.20 -5.76
C SER A 153 4.86 -0.32 -7.17
N SER A 154 5.47 -1.45 -7.54
CA SER A 154 5.27 -2.07 -8.86
C SER A 154 3.79 -2.36 -9.16
N LEU A 155 3.02 -2.82 -8.16
CA LEU A 155 1.60 -3.16 -8.30
C LEU A 155 0.68 -1.94 -8.46
N MET A 156 1.17 -0.71 -8.26
CA MET A 156 0.41 0.51 -8.60
C MET A 156 0.22 0.67 -10.12
N CYS A 157 1.11 0.06 -10.90
CA CYS A 157 0.99 -0.03 -12.35
C CYS A 157 0.11 -1.23 -12.75
N SER A 158 -0.97 -0.97 -13.49
CA SER A 158 -1.98 -1.97 -13.84
C SER A 158 -1.40 -3.26 -14.49
N PRO A 159 -0.54 -3.19 -15.53
CA PRO A 159 0.00 -4.39 -16.17
C PRO A 159 0.81 -5.30 -15.24
N ASN A 160 1.40 -4.74 -14.17
CA ASN A 160 2.17 -5.53 -13.21
C ASN A 160 1.28 -6.45 -12.37
N LYS A 161 -0.03 -6.18 -12.26
CA LYS A 161 -0.99 -7.06 -11.55
C LYS A 161 -1.13 -8.40 -12.26
N ASP A 162 -1.15 -8.40 -13.59
CA ASP A 162 -1.20 -9.62 -14.40
C ASP A 162 0.12 -10.39 -14.34
N LEU A 163 1.25 -9.67 -14.39
CA LEU A 163 2.58 -10.27 -14.24
C LEU A 163 2.76 -10.90 -12.85
N PHE A 164 2.21 -10.27 -11.81
CA PHE A 164 2.20 -10.81 -10.45
C PHE A 164 1.41 -12.10 -10.35
N LEU A 165 0.24 -12.15 -10.99
CA LEU A 165 -0.57 -13.36 -11.04
C LEU A 165 0.14 -14.49 -11.79
N LYS A 166 0.68 -14.20 -12.98
CA LYS A 166 1.45 -15.16 -13.80
C LYS A 166 2.71 -15.67 -13.09
N GLY A 167 3.32 -14.83 -12.24
CA GLY A 167 4.49 -15.18 -11.44
C GLY A 167 4.19 -15.96 -10.15
N GLU A 168 2.95 -16.41 -9.94
CA GLU A 168 2.49 -17.07 -8.70
C GLU A 168 2.66 -16.21 -7.43
N GLY A 169 2.74 -14.89 -7.59
CA GLY A 169 2.89 -13.96 -6.48
C GLY A 169 1.73 -14.06 -5.49
N LEU A 170 0.51 -14.26 -6.00
CA LEU A 170 -0.70 -14.40 -5.19
C LEU A 170 -0.63 -15.62 -4.27
N GLN A 171 -0.23 -16.78 -4.81
CA GLN A 171 -0.05 -18.03 -4.06
C GLN A 171 1.04 -17.88 -2.99
N LEU A 172 2.15 -17.23 -3.33
CA LEU A 172 3.24 -16.97 -2.40
C LEU A 172 2.79 -16.12 -1.22
N MET A 173 2.08 -15.01 -1.47
CA MET A 173 1.58 -14.15 -0.39
C MET A 173 0.55 -14.87 0.48
N ILE A 174 -0.37 -15.64 -0.12
CA ILE A 174 -1.34 -16.46 0.64
C ILE A 174 -0.62 -17.49 1.51
N LEU A 175 0.48 -18.07 1.03
CA LEU A 175 1.30 -19.00 1.80
C LEU A 175 1.98 -18.29 2.97
N MET A 176 2.62 -17.13 2.73
CA MET A 176 3.25 -16.32 3.79
C MET A 176 2.25 -15.90 4.87
N LEU A 177 0.99 -15.62 4.50
CA LEU A 177 -0.07 -15.37 5.48
C LEU A 177 -0.35 -16.54 6.43
N ARG A 178 -0.07 -17.78 6.01
CA ARG A 178 -0.30 -19.00 6.79
C ARG A 178 0.90 -19.37 7.68
N GLU A 179 2.11 -19.06 7.25
CA GLU A 179 3.38 -19.44 7.94
C GLU A 179 3.68 -18.61 9.20
N LYS A 180 2.92 -17.54 9.47
CA LYS A 180 3.00 -16.72 10.70
C LYS A 180 4.39 -16.11 10.99
N LYS A 181 5.17 -15.87 9.94
CA LYS A 181 6.48 -15.19 9.96
C LYS A 181 6.34 -13.66 9.97
N LEU A 182 7.45 -12.93 10.13
CA LEU A 182 7.50 -11.47 10.09
C LEU A 182 7.00 -10.92 8.74
N SER A 183 7.30 -11.63 7.65
CA SER A 183 6.82 -11.33 6.28
C SER A 183 5.30 -11.28 6.15
N ARG A 184 4.53 -11.85 7.10
CA ARG A 184 3.07 -11.90 7.06
C ARG A 184 2.40 -10.53 6.90
N ARG A 185 2.95 -9.48 7.50
CA ARG A 185 2.38 -8.12 7.42
C ARG A 185 2.56 -7.54 6.03
N SER A 186 3.78 -7.63 5.53
CA SER A 186 4.19 -7.12 4.23
C SER A 186 3.51 -7.91 3.10
N SER A 187 3.25 -9.21 3.29
CA SER A 187 2.42 -10.01 2.39
C SER A 187 0.96 -9.56 2.35
N LEU A 188 0.39 -9.15 3.48
CA LEU A 188 -0.98 -8.61 3.52
C LEU A 188 -1.06 -7.29 2.75
N LYS A 189 -0.07 -6.41 2.95
CA LYS A 189 0.07 -5.15 2.20
C LYS A 189 0.17 -5.42 0.69
N VAL A 190 1.03 -6.34 0.25
CA VAL A 190 1.14 -6.70 -1.19
C VAL A 190 -0.19 -7.22 -1.76
N LEU A 191 -0.93 -8.03 -1.01
CA LEU A 191 -2.23 -8.55 -1.45
C LEU A 191 -3.25 -7.42 -1.64
N ASP A 192 -3.26 -6.42 -0.76
CA ASP A 192 -4.11 -5.25 -0.87
C ASP A 192 -3.85 -4.49 -2.20
N TYR A 193 -2.58 -4.16 -2.47
CA TYR A 193 -2.18 -3.49 -3.72
C TYR A 193 -2.50 -4.34 -4.95
N ALA A 194 -2.32 -5.67 -4.89
CA ALA A 194 -2.62 -6.56 -6.01
C ALA A 194 -4.12 -6.62 -6.36
N MET A 195 -5.01 -6.42 -5.38
CA MET A 195 -6.47 -6.50 -5.55
C MET A 195 -7.15 -5.14 -5.75
N GLN A 196 -6.43 -4.04 -5.54
CA GLN A 196 -6.96 -2.69 -5.66
C GLN A 196 -7.45 -2.35 -7.08
N GLY A 197 -8.57 -1.63 -7.20
CA GLY A 197 -9.10 -1.14 -8.46
C GLY A 197 -9.74 -2.21 -9.36
N GLY A 198 -10.32 -1.79 -10.50
CA GLY A 198 -10.93 -2.71 -11.47
C GLY A 198 -9.91 -3.68 -12.10
N GLU A 199 -8.68 -3.23 -12.26
CA GLU A 199 -7.53 -4.01 -12.77
C GLU A 199 -7.14 -5.16 -11.83
N GLY A 200 -7.56 -5.11 -10.55
CA GLY A 200 -7.35 -6.20 -9.58
C GLY A 200 -8.38 -7.33 -9.68
N THR A 201 -9.33 -7.29 -10.62
CA THR A 201 -10.46 -8.24 -10.66
C THR A 201 -10.03 -9.70 -10.82
N GLU A 202 -9.03 -9.98 -11.66
CA GLU A 202 -8.53 -11.35 -11.83
C GLU A 202 -7.83 -11.84 -10.56
N ASN A 203 -7.02 -10.98 -9.93
CA ASN A 203 -6.39 -11.27 -8.64
C ASN A 203 -7.43 -11.56 -7.54
N CYS A 204 -8.51 -10.77 -7.44
CA CYS A 204 -9.61 -11.02 -6.53
C CYS A 204 -10.23 -12.41 -6.76
N SER A 205 -10.49 -12.77 -8.02
CA SER A 205 -11.10 -14.06 -8.37
C SER A 205 -10.18 -15.23 -7.99
N LYS A 206 -8.91 -15.15 -8.38
CA LYS A 206 -7.89 -16.16 -8.09
C LYS A 206 -7.60 -16.28 -6.60
N PHE A 207 -7.72 -15.21 -5.84
CA PHE A 207 -7.55 -15.23 -4.39
C PHE A 207 -8.57 -16.15 -3.72
N ILE A 208 -9.83 -16.15 -4.18
CA ILE A 208 -10.87 -17.06 -3.68
C ILE A 208 -10.62 -18.51 -4.10
N GLU A 209 -10.15 -18.71 -5.33
CA GLU A 209 -9.79 -20.04 -5.87
C GLU A 209 -8.65 -20.68 -5.09
N PHE A 210 -7.61 -19.91 -4.72
CA PHE A 210 -6.47 -20.36 -3.93
C PHE A 210 -6.73 -20.42 -2.41
N LEU A 211 -8.01 -20.39 -2.01
CA LEU A 211 -8.44 -20.48 -0.61
C LEU A 211 -7.89 -19.32 0.26
N GLY A 212 -7.74 -18.13 -0.32
CA GLY A 212 -7.26 -16.94 0.37
C GLY A 212 -8.15 -16.51 1.53
N LEU A 213 -9.48 -16.73 1.43
CA LEU A 213 -10.43 -16.44 2.52
C LEU A 213 -10.08 -17.16 3.84
N ARG A 214 -9.52 -18.37 3.76
CA ARG A 214 -9.10 -19.14 4.95
C ARG A 214 -7.89 -18.49 5.64
N SER A 215 -7.07 -17.74 4.91
CA SER A 215 -5.92 -17.01 5.46
C SER A 215 -6.30 -15.60 5.93
N LEU A 216 -7.23 -14.93 5.24
CA LEU A 216 -7.66 -13.55 5.51
C LEU A 216 -8.57 -13.43 6.73
N PHE A 217 -9.64 -14.23 6.82
CA PHE A 217 -10.62 -14.06 7.91
C PHE A 217 -10.08 -14.30 9.33
N PRO A 218 -9.08 -15.17 9.57
CA PRO A 218 -8.40 -15.20 10.86
C PRO A 218 -7.72 -13.88 11.24
N LEU A 219 -7.18 -13.13 10.26
CA LEU A 219 -6.60 -11.80 10.48
C LEU A 219 -7.69 -10.76 10.74
N PHE A 220 -8.82 -10.84 10.03
CA PHE A 220 -9.98 -9.97 10.26
C PHE A 220 -10.55 -10.12 11.68
N MET A 221 -10.69 -11.37 12.13
CA MET A 221 -11.20 -11.67 13.49
C MET A 221 -10.21 -11.30 14.58
N LYS A 222 -8.91 -11.47 14.32
CA LYS A 222 -7.86 -11.18 15.29
C LYS A 222 -6.64 -10.62 14.56
N PRO A 223 -6.52 -9.28 14.48
CA PRO A 223 -5.39 -8.66 13.81
C PRO A 223 -4.08 -8.98 14.52
N LEU A 224 -2.98 -8.84 13.79
CA LEU A 224 -1.65 -9.03 14.35
C LEU A 224 -1.37 -7.87 15.30
N LYS A 225 -0.94 -8.19 16.52
CA LYS A 225 -0.47 -7.16 17.46
C LYS A 225 0.62 -6.30 16.81
N GLY A 226 0.66 -5.03 17.16
CA GLY A 226 1.68 -4.10 16.68
C GLY A 226 3.09 -4.63 16.91
N ASN A 227 3.98 -4.39 15.95
CA ASN A 227 5.39 -4.74 16.05
C ASN A 227 6.24 -3.48 15.86
N LYS A 228 6.81 -2.98 16.97
CA LYS A 228 7.65 -1.79 16.98
C LYS A 228 8.82 -1.86 16.01
N LYS A 229 9.41 -3.05 15.80
CA LYS A 229 10.54 -3.25 14.86
C LYS A 229 10.16 -3.04 13.40
N LEU A 230 8.88 -3.26 13.06
CA LEU A 230 8.36 -3.13 11.71
C LEU A 230 7.59 -1.81 11.51
N GLY A 231 7.56 -0.93 12.51
CA GLY A 231 6.72 0.28 12.48
C GLY A 231 5.22 0.00 12.28
N SER A 232 4.79 -1.25 12.51
CA SER A 232 3.45 -1.70 12.14
C SER A 232 2.48 -1.67 13.30
N SER A 233 1.30 -1.11 13.08
CA SER A 233 0.23 -1.04 14.07
C SER A 233 -0.83 -2.13 13.83
N GLU A 234 -1.65 -2.37 14.86
CA GLU A 234 -2.84 -3.22 14.72
C GLU A 234 -3.84 -2.60 13.73
N ASP A 235 -3.98 -1.28 13.76
CA ASP A 235 -4.88 -0.51 12.90
C ASP A 235 -4.51 -0.65 11.42
N GLN A 236 -3.21 -0.63 11.06
CA GLN A 236 -2.76 -0.87 9.69
C GLN A 236 -3.14 -2.27 9.18
N VAL A 237 -3.09 -3.29 10.05
CA VAL A 237 -3.48 -4.67 9.67
C VAL A 237 -4.99 -4.75 9.47
N GLU A 238 -5.78 -4.07 10.31
CA GLU A 238 -7.22 -3.95 10.14
C GLU A 238 -7.56 -3.22 8.84
N GLU A 239 -6.91 -2.10 8.54
CA GLU A 239 -7.09 -1.32 7.31
C GLU A 239 -6.85 -2.16 6.07
N HIS A 240 -5.67 -2.79 5.92
CA HIS A 240 -5.37 -3.64 4.77
C HIS A 240 -6.35 -4.82 4.66
N THR A 241 -6.75 -5.40 5.79
CA THR A 241 -7.72 -6.50 5.79
C THR A 241 -9.09 -6.04 5.29
N CYS A 242 -9.57 -4.90 5.77
CA CYS A 242 -10.82 -4.28 5.35
C CYS A 242 -10.76 -3.84 3.88
N SER A 243 -9.66 -3.22 3.45
CA SER A 243 -9.44 -2.83 2.05
C SER A 243 -9.54 -4.05 1.13
N ILE A 244 -8.85 -5.15 1.45
CA ILE A 244 -8.97 -6.40 0.68
C ILE A 244 -10.42 -6.89 0.63
N ILE A 245 -11.12 -6.94 1.77
CA ILE A 245 -12.53 -7.39 1.79
C ILE A 245 -13.41 -6.49 0.92
N MET A 246 -13.22 -5.18 0.97
CA MET A 246 -13.92 -4.20 0.13
C MET A 246 -13.65 -4.46 -1.36
N TRP A 247 -12.39 -4.62 -1.77
CA TRP A 247 -12.04 -4.93 -3.16
C TRP A 247 -12.61 -6.27 -3.64
N LEU A 248 -12.66 -7.28 -2.77
CA LEU A 248 -13.33 -8.54 -3.07
C LEU A 248 -14.84 -8.33 -3.30
N PHE A 249 -15.54 -7.57 -2.46
CA PHE A 249 -16.97 -7.26 -2.68
C PHE A 249 -17.22 -6.47 -3.96
N ARG A 250 -16.30 -5.58 -4.28
CA ARG A 250 -16.41 -4.66 -5.41
C ARG A 250 -16.18 -5.33 -6.76
N ASN A 251 -15.23 -6.28 -6.82
CA ASN A 251 -14.77 -6.90 -8.05
C ASN A 251 -15.37 -8.31 -8.28
N LEU A 252 -15.75 -9.03 -7.23
CA LEU A 252 -16.31 -10.38 -7.39
C LEU A 252 -17.78 -10.34 -7.81
N SER A 253 -18.19 -11.36 -8.56
CA SER A 253 -19.58 -11.60 -8.96
C SER A 253 -19.92 -13.09 -8.88
N GLY A 254 -21.22 -13.41 -9.06
CA GLY A 254 -21.71 -14.80 -9.12
C GLY A 254 -21.32 -15.66 -7.91
N ASN A 255 -20.87 -16.88 -8.17
CA ASN A 255 -20.52 -17.86 -7.14
C ASN A 255 -19.36 -17.39 -6.23
N LEU A 256 -18.38 -16.65 -6.77
CA LEU A 256 -17.24 -16.17 -5.97
C LEU A 256 -17.69 -15.12 -4.93
N LYS A 257 -18.56 -14.18 -5.33
CA LYS A 257 -19.19 -13.24 -4.39
C LYS A 257 -20.06 -13.98 -3.36
N GLY A 258 -20.79 -15.01 -3.78
CA GLY A 258 -21.56 -15.88 -2.88
C GLY A 258 -20.70 -16.55 -1.80
N ARG A 259 -19.52 -17.06 -2.16
CA ARG A 259 -18.55 -17.64 -1.20
C ARG A 259 -18.04 -16.62 -0.19
N LEU A 260 -17.83 -15.37 -0.60
CA LEU A 260 -17.45 -14.27 0.30
C LEU A 260 -18.59 -13.93 1.26
N VAL A 261 -19.81 -13.75 0.75
CA VAL A 261 -21.02 -13.50 1.56
C VAL A 261 -21.23 -14.59 2.60
N GLN A 262 -21.02 -15.86 2.23
CA GLN A 262 -21.19 -16.98 3.16
C GLN A 262 -20.27 -16.88 4.39
N LYS A 263 -19.09 -16.26 4.28
CA LYS A 263 -18.20 -16.01 5.43
C LYS A 263 -18.85 -15.15 6.51
N PHE A 264 -19.77 -14.25 6.13
CA PHE A 264 -20.54 -13.39 7.04
C PHE A 264 -21.80 -14.06 7.59
N VAL A 265 -22.18 -15.24 7.08
CA VAL A 265 -23.29 -16.05 7.61
C VAL A 265 -22.81 -17.09 8.62
N GLU A 266 -21.60 -17.64 8.42
CA GLU A 266 -21.00 -18.65 9.30
C GLU A 266 -20.98 -18.27 10.79
N ASN A 267 -21.22 -19.27 11.66
CA ASN A 267 -21.10 -19.18 13.12
C ASN A 267 -21.95 -18.06 13.73
N ASP A 268 -23.26 -18.05 13.44
CA ASP A 268 -24.20 -17.04 13.91
C ASP A 268 -23.75 -15.60 13.65
N HIS A 269 -23.31 -15.33 12.42
CA HIS A 269 -22.90 -13.99 12.00
C HIS A 269 -21.72 -13.37 12.79
N ILE A 270 -20.84 -14.17 13.40
CA ILE A 270 -19.70 -13.66 14.20
C ILE A 270 -18.78 -12.68 13.43
N LYS A 271 -18.71 -12.77 12.09
CA LYS A 271 -17.93 -11.84 11.26
C LYS A 271 -18.65 -10.50 11.11
N VAL A 272 -19.98 -10.49 11.16
CA VAL A 272 -20.79 -9.27 11.23
C VAL A 272 -20.60 -8.61 12.59
N ASP A 273 -20.57 -9.39 13.68
CA ASP A 273 -20.27 -8.85 15.01
C ASP A 273 -18.91 -8.17 15.05
N ARG A 274 -17.87 -8.82 14.50
CA ARG A 274 -16.54 -8.21 14.37
C ARG A 274 -16.53 -6.97 13.48
N LEU A 275 -17.28 -6.98 12.37
CA LEU A 275 -17.40 -5.82 11.49
C LEU A 275 -18.02 -4.62 12.22
N MET A 276 -19.05 -4.87 13.05
CA MET A 276 -19.68 -3.82 13.86
C MET A 276 -18.77 -3.35 15.00
N GLU A 277 -18.01 -4.25 15.64
CA GLU A 277 -16.99 -3.87 16.63
C GLU A 277 -15.97 -2.90 16.03
N LEU A 278 -15.48 -3.20 14.82
CA LEU A 278 -14.60 -2.32 14.06
C LEU A 278 -15.27 -0.98 13.73
N HIS A 279 -16.51 -1.00 13.27
CA HIS A 279 -17.29 0.23 13.01
C HIS A 279 -17.32 1.11 14.26
N PHE A 280 -17.73 0.58 15.41
CA PHE A 280 -17.80 1.38 16.65
C PHE A 280 -16.43 1.85 17.12
N LYS A 281 -15.38 1.02 16.98
CA LYS A 281 -14.00 1.41 17.30
C LYS A 281 -13.56 2.65 16.52
N TYR A 282 -13.69 2.63 15.18
CA TYR A 282 -13.25 3.74 14.35
C TYR A 282 -14.22 4.92 14.39
N TYR A 283 -15.53 4.67 14.49
CA TYR A 283 -16.52 5.72 14.67
C TYR A 283 -16.24 6.57 15.92
N ASN A 284 -15.95 5.93 17.06
CA ASN A 284 -15.61 6.65 18.28
C ASN A 284 -14.31 7.45 18.16
N LYS A 285 -13.27 6.91 17.50
CA LYS A 285 -12.03 7.66 17.23
C LYS A 285 -12.29 8.92 16.39
N ILE A 286 -13.14 8.81 15.37
CA ILE A 286 -13.51 9.94 14.53
C ILE A 286 -14.36 10.95 15.30
N GLN A 287 -15.33 10.53 16.09
CA GLN A 287 -16.11 11.43 16.95
C GLN A 287 -15.24 12.20 17.94
N GLU A 288 -14.24 11.55 18.56
CA GLU A 288 -13.28 12.21 19.44
C GLU A 288 -12.39 13.21 18.69
N CYS A 289 -11.98 12.88 17.46
CA CYS A 289 -11.22 13.78 16.60
C CYS A 289 -12.04 15.00 16.18
N ASP A 290 -13.25 14.78 15.66
CA ASP A 290 -14.20 15.82 15.25
C ASP A 290 -14.53 16.75 16.43
N ALA A 291 -14.72 16.22 17.65
CA ALA A 291 -14.96 17.03 18.84
C ALA A 291 -13.78 17.93 19.23
N LYS A 292 -12.53 17.52 18.94
CA LYS A 292 -11.34 18.37 19.14
C LYS A 292 -11.26 19.45 18.07
N ILE A 293 -11.46 19.08 16.81
CA ILE A 293 -11.48 20.01 15.67
C ILE A 293 -12.56 21.08 15.89
N GLU A 294 -13.77 20.70 16.30
CA GLU A 294 -14.85 21.64 16.59
C GLU A 294 -14.57 22.58 17.77
N ARG A 295 -13.74 22.15 18.74
CA ARG A 295 -13.30 23.04 19.83
C ARG A 295 -12.30 24.07 19.31
N GLU A 296 -11.34 23.64 18.52
CA GLU A 296 -10.32 24.50 17.90
C GLU A 296 -10.96 25.50 16.93
N LYS A 297 -11.90 25.08 16.08
CA LYS A 297 -12.68 25.98 15.20
C LYS A 297 -13.41 27.06 16.00
N LYS A 298 -13.95 26.74 17.19
CA LYS A 298 -14.60 27.72 18.07
C LYS A 298 -13.61 28.66 18.74
N GLU A 299 -12.43 28.18 19.11
CA GLU A 299 -11.36 29.00 19.70
C GLU A 299 -10.86 30.03 18.68
N LEU A 300 -10.55 29.60 17.45
CA LEU A 300 -10.19 30.48 16.33
C LEU A 300 -11.27 31.53 16.05
N GLN A 301 -12.54 31.12 16.05
CA GLN A 301 -13.65 32.05 15.86
C GLN A 301 -13.74 33.11 16.96
N ASN A 302 -13.43 32.76 18.21
CA ASN A 302 -13.41 33.71 19.33
C ASN A 302 -12.23 34.69 19.25
N GLU A 303 -11.12 34.27 18.63
CA GLU A 303 -9.94 35.09 18.35
C GLU A 303 -10.12 35.98 17.10
N GLY A 304 -11.21 35.80 16.36
CA GLY A 304 -11.52 36.55 15.15
C GLY A 304 -10.83 36.00 13.89
N GLU A 305 -10.25 34.80 13.98
CA GLU A 305 -9.63 34.10 12.85
C GLU A 305 -10.66 33.25 12.11
N THR A 306 -10.51 33.17 10.79
CA THR A 306 -11.37 32.33 9.94
C THR A 306 -10.62 31.08 9.52
N VAL A 307 -11.29 29.93 9.57
CA VAL A 307 -10.78 28.67 9.01
C VAL A 307 -10.62 28.84 7.49
N ASP A 308 -9.39 28.74 7.00
CA ASP A 308 -9.08 28.77 5.57
C ASP A 308 -9.00 27.35 4.99
N GLU A 309 -8.72 27.25 3.68
CA GLU A 309 -8.62 25.96 3.00
C GLU A 309 -7.47 25.10 3.52
N VAL A 310 -6.35 25.71 3.94
CA VAL A 310 -5.17 24.99 4.45
C VAL A 310 -5.49 24.34 5.79
N MET A 311 -6.21 25.04 6.67
CA MET A 311 -6.69 24.49 7.93
C MET A 311 -7.69 23.35 7.72
N GLU A 312 -8.61 23.45 6.75
CA GLU A 312 -9.53 22.34 6.43
C GLU A 312 -8.78 21.10 5.93
N ASP A 313 -7.74 21.26 5.10
CA ASP A 313 -6.89 20.16 4.66
C ASP A 313 -6.15 19.52 5.86
N GLU A 314 -5.64 20.33 6.79
CA GLU A 314 -5.01 19.83 8.01
C GLU A 314 -5.99 19.04 8.89
N PHE A 315 -7.22 19.56 9.07
CA PHE A 315 -8.29 18.85 9.79
C PHE A 315 -8.64 17.52 9.11
N TYR A 316 -8.67 17.49 7.77
CA TYR A 316 -8.90 16.27 7.03
C TYR A 316 -7.78 15.24 7.22
N LEU A 317 -6.51 15.67 7.17
CA LEU A 317 -5.36 14.81 7.47
C LEU A 317 -5.43 14.24 8.89
N ARG A 318 -5.81 15.06 9.89
CA ARG A 318 -6.03 14.58 11.26
C ARG A 318 -7.14 13.53 11.36
N ARG A 319 -8.21 13.66 10.57
CA ARG A 319 -9.27 12.63 10.50
C ARG A 319 -8.76 11.36 9.82
N LEU A 320 -7.94 11.46 8.77
CA LEU A 320 -7.28 10.31 8.15
C LEU A 320 -6.38 9.57 9.15
N ASP A 321 -5.54 10.29 9.90
CA ASP A 321 -4.67 9.74 10.94
C ASP A 321 -5.47 9.06 12.08
N ALA A 322 -6.66 9.59 12.38
CA ALA A 322 -7.59 8.98 13.33
C ALA A 322 -8.29 7.71 12.80
N GLY A 323 -8.17 7.42 11.50
CA GLY A 323 -8.67 6.21 10.85
C GLY A 323 -9.96 6.41 10.04
N LEU A 324 -10.18 7.60 9.47
CA LEU A 324 -11.38 7.89 8.66
C LEU A 324 -11.50 6.95 7.47
N PHE A 325 -10.38 6.67 6.79
CA PHE A 325 -10.36 5.75 5.66
C PHE A 325 -10.77 4.33 6.06
N SER A 326 -10.26 3.84 7.20
CA SER A 326 -10.65 2.56 7.78
C SER A 326 -12.16 2.50 8.07
N LEU A 327 -12.74 3.56 8.67
CA LEU A 327 -14.18 3.66 8.91
C LEU A 327 -15.00 3.58 7.61
N GLN A 328 -14.58 4.33 6.59
CA GLN A 328 -15.25 4.34 5.28
C GLN A 328 -15.20 2.96 4.59
N LEU A 329 -14.07 2.25 4.69
CA LEU A 329 -13.95 0.87 4.20
C LEU A 329 -14.89 -0.07 4.93
N ILE A 330 -14.96 0.02 6.26
CA ILE A 330 -15.85 -0.79 7.10
C ILE A 330 -17.31 -0.55 6.71
N ASP A 331 -17.73 0.70 6.58
CA ASP A 331 -19.10 1.08 6.25
C ASP A 331 -19.47 0.67 4.82
N CYS A 332 -18.53 0.73 3.88
CA CYS A 332 -18.68 0.14 2.55
C CYS A 332 -18.97 -1.37 2.64
N ILE A 333 -18.22 -2.10 3.45
CA ILE A 333 -18.42 -3.54 3.63
C ILE A 333 -19.78 -3.81 4.28
N ILE A 334 -20.19 -3.04 5.29
CA ILE A 334 -21.51 -3.17 5.92
C ILE A 334 -22.61 -3.04 4.87
N MET A 335 -22.55 -2.00 4.02
CA MET A 335 -23.53 -1.80 2.97
C MET A 335 -23.51 -2.93 1.93
N GLU A 336 -22.34 -3.32 1.43
CA GLU A 336 -22.21 -4.39 0.43
C GLU A 336 -22.73 -5.74 0.96
N VAL A 337 -22.41 -6.09 2.20
CA VAL A 337 -22.87 -7.34 2.82
C VAL A 337 -24.38 -7.28 3.09
N CYS A 338 -24.93 -6.14 3.52
CA CYS A 338 -26.37 -6.01 3.74
C CYS A 338 -27.18 -6.02 2.44
N SER A 339 -26.64 -5.47 1.35
CA SER A 339 -27.30 -5.45 0.04
C SER A 339 -27.13 -6.76 -0.74
N SER A 340 -25.99 -7.43 -0.59
CA SER A 340 -25.67 -8.67 -1.33
C SER A 340 -25.96 -9.95 -0.55
N GLY A 341 -26.14 -9.84 0.77
CA GLY A 341 -26.28 -10.96 1.69
C GLY A 341 -27.72 -11.40 1.93
N VAL A 342 -27.85 -12.39 2.82
CA VAL A 342 -29.15 -12.83 3.33
C VAL A 342 -29.73 -11.81 4.31
N ALA A 343 -31.06 -11.74 4.39
CA ALA A 343 -31.76 -10.76 5.22
C ALA A 343 -31.35 -10.79 6.72
N SER A 344 -30.91 -11.95 7.22
CA SER A 344 -30.45 -12.10 8.60
C SER A 344 -29.20 -11.26 8.92
N ILE A 345 -28.33 -10.98 7.94
CA ILE A 345 -27.18 -10.09 8.15
C ILE A 345 -27.65 -8.66 8.41
N LYS A 346 -28.55 -8.14 7.57
CA LYS A 346 -29.13 -6.80 7.76
C LYS A 346 -29.84 -6.69 9.12
N GLN A 347 -30.59 -7.72 9.51
CA GLN A 347 -31.22 -7.77 10.83
C GLN A 347 -30.20 -7.71 11.99
N ARG A 348 -29.09 -8.44 11.88
CA ARG A 348 -28.01 -8.42 12.89
C ARG A 348 -27.36 -7.04 12.99
N VAL A 349 -27.05 -6.41 11.85
CA VAL A 349 -26.48 -5.03 11.81
C VAL A 349 -27.42 -4.02 12.48
N ILE A 350 -28.71 -4.04 12.12
CA ILE A 350 -29.71 -3.15 12.73
C ILE A 350 -29.80 -3.37 14.24
N THR A 351 -29.79 -4.63 14.68
CA THR A 351 -29.84 -4.98 16.11
C THR A 351 -28.65 -4.41 16.87
N LEU A 352 -27.43 -4.57 16.33
CA LEU A 352 -26.20 -4.08 16.95
C LEU A 352 -26.11 -2.55 16.97
N LEU A 353 -26.56 -1.88 15.90
CA LEU A 353 -26.66 -0.41 15.86
C LEU A 353 -27.61 0.10 16.96
N ASN A 354 -28.82 -0.47 17.04
CA ASN A 354 -29.81 -0.04 18.03
C ASN A 354 -29.32 -0.25 19.48
N GLN A 355 -28.58 -1.33 19.74
CA GLN A 355 -27.99 -1.60 21.06
C GLN A 355 -26.96 -0.55 21.50
N HIS A 356 -26.28 0.09 20.54
CA HIS A 356 -25.28 1.13 20.79
C HIS A 356 -25.82 2.55 20.56
N GLY A 357 -27.15 2.71 20.43
CA GLY A 357 -27.80 4.01 20.21
C GLY A 357 -27.59 4.62 18.82
N GLY A 358 -27.00 3.86 17.89
CA GLY A 358 -26.80 4.26 16.51
C GLY A 358 -27.93 3.82 15.58
N SER A 359 -27.86 4.27 14.33
CA SER A 359 -28.86 3.98 13.30
C SER A 359 -28.21 3.79 11.94
N MET A 360 -28.95 3.18 11.00
CA MET A 360 -28.50 3.10 9.60
C MET A 360 -28.38 4.49 8.93
N LYS A 361 -28.88 5.56 9.54
CA LYS A 361 -28.69 6.92 9.02
C LYS A 361 -27.26 7.39 9.20
N ASP A 362 -26.60 6.97 10.27
CA ASP A 362 -25.25 7.41 10.62
C ASP A 362 -24.23 6.85 9.62
N ILE A 363 -24.33 5.55 9.32
CA ILE A 363 -23.56 4.89 8.25
C ILE A 363 -23.83 5.58 6.89
N ARG A 364 -25.09 5.88 6.57
CA ARG A 364 -25.42 6.57 5.30
C ARG A 364 -24.84 7.98 5.24
N ALA A 365 -24.71 8.69 6.36
CA ALA A 365 -24.11 10.02 6.40
C ALA A 365 -22.60 9.94 6.08
N ILE A 366 -21.87 9.05 6.75
CA ILE A 366 -20.44 8.79 6.50
C ILE A 366 -20.21 8.43 5.03
N MET A 367 -21.07 7.58 4.48
CA MET A 367 -20.91 7.11 3.11
C MET A 367 -21.27 8.16 2.05
N ARG A 368 -22.16 9.11 2.37
CA ARG A 368 -22.42 10.27 1.52
C ARG A 368 -21.25 11.24 1.53
N GLU A 369 -20.63 11.45 2.68
CA GLU A 369 -19.40 12.23 2.80
C GLU A 369 -18.28 11.60 1.98
N TYR A 370 -18.08 10.28 2.13
CA TYR A 370 -17.11 9.54 1.30
C TYR A 370 -17.39 9.70 -0.19
N ALA A 371 -18.65 9.55 -0.63
CA ALA A 371 -19.03 9.75 -2.03
C ALA A 371 -18.78 11.18 -2.55
N ALA A 372 -18.79 12.18 -1.66
CA ALA A 372 -18.44 13.56 -1.99
C ALA A 372 -16.92 13.77 -2.07
N SER A 373 -16.15 13.06 -1.24
CA SER A 373 -14.70 13.15 -1.16
C SER A 373 -13.94 12.16 -2.06
N VAL A 374 -14.61 11.29 -2.84
CA VAL A 374 -13.96 10.40 -3.83
C VAL A 374 -13.14 11.27 -4.80
N GLY A 375 -11.87 11.45 -4.46
CA GLY A 375 -10.95 12.39 -5.08
C GLY A 375 -9.94 11.72 -6.00
N ASP A 376 -9.63 10.44 -5.75
CA ASP A 376 -8.36 9.87 -6.21
C ASP A 376 -8.48 8.93 -7.42
N ALA A 377 -9.50 9.16 -8.25
CA ALA A 377 -9.69 8.35 -9.45
C ALA A 377 -8.83 8.87 -10.61
N LYS A 378 -8.14 7.94 -11.30
CA LYS A 378 -7.25 8.19 -12.45
C LYS A 378 -7.90 8.98 -13.61
N SER A 379 -9.24 9.06 -13.65
CA SER A 379 -9.99 9.89 -14.59
C SER A 379 -11.29 10.40 -13.98
N LYS A 380 -11.81 11.53 -14.50
CA LYS A 380 -13.12 12.08 -14.09
C LYS A 380 -14.25 11.06 -14.26
N GLU A 381 -14.21 10.27 -15.32
CA GLU A 381 -15.19 9.21 -15.62
C GLU A 381 -15.14 8.09 -14.57
N SER A 382 -13.94 7.68 -14.15
CA SER A 382 -13.76 6.69 -13.08
C SER A 382 -14.26 7.22 -11.73
N ARG A 383 -14.05 8.52 -11.46
CA ARG A 383 -14.56 9.21 -10.26
C ARG A 383 -16.08 9.20 -10.22
N GLU A 384 -16.72 9.57 -11.33
CA GLU A 384 -18.18 9.60 -11.44
C GLU A 384 -18.80 8.21 -11.37
N ALA A 385 -18.19 7.22 -12.02
CA ALA A 385 -18.62 5.83 -11.93
C ALA A 385 -18.57 5.31 -10.49
N GLU A 386 -17.50 5.67 -9.76
CA GLU A 386 -17.35 5.25 -8.37
C GLU A 386 -18.34 5.93 -7.44
N LYS A 387 -18.49 7.25 -7.57
CA LYS A 387 -19.51 8.01 -6.85
C LYS A 387 -20.91 7.43 -7.09
N LYS A 388 -21.24 7.12 -8.34
CA LYS A 388 -22.53 6.50 -8.70
C LYS A 388 -22.69 5.10 -8.07
N LYS A 389 -21.62 4.31 -7.99
CA LYS A 389 -21.66 2.98 -7.37
C LYS A 389 -21.95 3.09 -5.86
N ILE A 390 -21.26 3.98 -5.16
CA ILE A 390 -21.46 4.22 -3.72
C ILE A 390 -22.88 4.75 -3.45
N LEU A 391 -23.35 5.73 -4.22
CA LEU A 391 -24.72 6.23 -4.10
C LEU A 391 -25.77 5.14 -4.34
N SER A 392 -25.56 4.26 -5.33
CA SER A 392 -26.46 3.12 -5.57
C SER A 392 -26.49 2.11 -4.42
N LEU A 393 -25.40 2.00 -3.65
CA LEU A 393 -25.34 1.15 -2.46
C LEU A 393 -26.12 1.81 -1.33
N ILE A 394 -25.96 3.12 -1.15
CA ILE A 394 -26.70 3.90 -0.14
C ILE A 394 -28.22 3.79 -0.37
N ASP A 395 -28.67 3.78 -1.63
CA ASP A 395 -30.11 3.65 -1.96
C ASP A 395 -30.65 2.23 -1.72
N ARG A 396 -29.80 1.21 -1.87
CA ARG A 396 -30.17 -0.21 -1.63
C ARG A 396 -30.07 -0.61 -0.16
N PHE A 397 -29.34 0.16 0.64
CA PHE A 397 -29.12 -0.05 2.08
C PHE A 397 -30.24 0.56 2.93
#